data_AF-A0A1E5VPE3-F1
#
_entry.id   AF-A0A1E5VPE3-F1
#
_cell.length_a   1.000
_cell.length_b   1.000
_cell.length_c   1.000
_cell.angle_alpha   90.00
_cell.angle_beta   90.00
_cell.angle_gamma   90.00
#
_symmetry.space_group_name_H-M   'P 1'
#
loop_
_entity.id
_entity.type
_entity.pdbx_description
1 polymer ?
#
loop_
_entity_poly.entity_id
_entity_poly.type
_entity_poly.pdbx_seq_one_letter_code
_entity_poly.pdbx_strand_id
1 'polypeptide(L)'
;MKQPMPDTCALVACTVCVEAVHRLEHEKVHGEGTFKCMATTPYKLLIECLRDRIWIPRKGANVGAVLAKIQQMGGVAITGAPTPTLPLHSWKEHRWDDSDGGLSPERAAALLDSHGPCVGVLWVCPWYFEFDAGIDDVLVYRGCGRSEVDRRESWDLYRSEGVGSHAVVCFAYRFCGGQMHVLVRDNHSAVANGPQRWIDVEELDTLYTLSV
;
A
#
# COMPACT_ATOMS: atom_id res chain seq x y z
N MET A 1 -1.18 -7.77 7.83
CA MET A 1 -2.57 -8.23 7.76
C MET A 1 -2.75 -8.93 6.43
N LYS A 2 -3.41 -10.10 6.39
CA LYS A 2 -3.70 -10.80 5.15
C LYS A 2 -5.02 -10.30 4.53
N GLN A 3 -5.11 -10.28 3.20
CA GLN A 3 -6.37 -10.10 2.48
C GLN A 3 -7.45 -11.08 2.98
N PRO A 4 -8.61 -10.59 3.48
CA PRO A 4 -9.70 -11.45 3.93
C PRO A 4 -10.42 -12.16 2.77
N MET A 5 -10.38 -11.56 1.58
CA MET A 5 -10.91 -12.13 0.32
C MET A 5 -10.00 -11.73 -0.84
N PRO A 6 -10.04 -12.43 -2.00
CA PRO A 6 -9.36 -11.98 -3.21
C PRO A 6 -9.71 -10.52 -3.56
N ASP A 7 -8.77 -9.84 -4.22
CA ASP A 7 -8.94 -8.48 -4.74
C ASP A 7 -9.17 -7.39 -3.66
N THR A 8 -8.77 -7.63 -2.41
CA THR A 8 -8.93 -6.66 -1.30
C THR A 8 -7.63 -5.95 -0.92
N CYS A 9 -6.62 -6.00 -1.78
CA CYS A 9 -5.29 -5.42 -1.54
C CYS A 9 -5.37 -3.93 -1.16
N ALA A 10 -6.17 -3.14 -1.88
CA ALA A 10 -6.38 -1.72 -1.60
C ALA A 10 -6.97 -1.48 -0.19
N LEU A 11 -7.96 -2.28 0.22
CA LEU A 11 -8.60 -2.15 1.52
C LEU A 11 -7.61 -2.47 2.65
N VAL A 12 -6.84 -3.55 2.50
CA VAL A 12 -5.84 -3.94 3.49
C VAL A 12 -4.67 -2.97 3.54
N ALA A 13 -4.14 -2.55 2.38
CA ALA A 13 -3.03 -1.60 2.32
C ALA A 13 -3.41 -0.27 2.97
N CYS A 14 -4.58 0.30 2.65
CA CYS A 14 -5.05 1.53 3.29
C CYS A 14 -5.22 1.36 4.80
N THR A 15 -5.84 0.26 5.24
CA THR A 15 -6.07 -0.05 6.67
C THR A 15 -4.74 -0.13 7.44
N VAL A 16 -3.78 -0.88 6.90
CA VAL A 16 -2.45 -1.07 7.51
C VAL A 16 -1.65 0.23 7.48
N CYS A 17 -1.76 1.02 6.42
CA CYS A 17 -1.05 2.30 6.31
C CYS A 17 -1.56 3.30 7.36
N VAL A 18 -2.88 3.42 7.55
CA VAL A 18 -3.46 4.29 8.60
C VAL A 18 -2.93 3.86 9.99
N GLU A 19 -2.93 2.56 10.29
CA GLU A 19 -2.35 2.07 11.55
C GLU A 19 -0.86 2.42 11.69
N ALA A 20 -0.08 2.23 10.62
CA ALA A 20 1.35 2.45 10.64
C ALA A 20 1.70 3.94 10.84
N VAL A 21 0.95 4.87 10.25
CA VAL A 21 1.16 6.31 10.46
C VAL A 21 0.78 6.71 11.89
N HIS A 22 -0.35 6.21 12.43
CA HIS A 22 -0.71 6.42 13.84
C HIS A 22 0.36 5.90 14.81
N ARG A 23 0.88 4.71 14.53
CA ARG A 23 1.98 4.11 15.29
C ARG A 23 3.21 5.01 15.27
N LEU A 24 3.61 5.48 14.09
CA LEU A 24 4.76 6.36 13.92
C LEU A 24 4.59 7.66 14.75
N GLU A 25 3.46 8.35 14.62
CA GLU A 25 3.22 9.61 15.33
C GLU A 25 3.15 9.42 16.85
N HIS A 26 2.52 8.35 17.32
CA HIS A 26 2.47 8.03 18.75
C HIS A 26 3.87 7.73 19.30
N GLU A 27 4.64 6.88 18.61
CA GLU A 27 5.95 6.43 19.10
C GLU A 27 7.02 7.52 19.00
N LYS A 28 6.89 8.49 18.08
CA LYS A 28 7.71 9.72 18.08
C LYS A 28 7.62 10.48 19.40
N VAL A 29 6.45 10.51 20.04
CA VAL A 29 6.19 11.28 21.27
C VAL A 29 6.38 10.44 22.53
N HIS A 30 6.00 9.16 22.49
CA HIS A 30 5.91 8.30 23.67
C HIS A 30 6.99 7.23 23.75
N GLY A 31 7.81 7.06 22.71
CA GLY A 31 8.87 6.06 22.61
C GLY A 31 8.44 4.80 21.86
N GLU A 32 9.42 4.08 21.33
CA GLU A 32 9.24 2.88 20.51
C GLU A 32 8.48 1.77 21.26
N GLY A 33 7.56 1.08 20.57
CA GLY A 33 6.82 -0.07 21.12
C GLY A 33 5.69 0.29 22.10
N THR A 34 5.41 1.58 22.30
CA THR A 34 4.35 2.05 23.18
C THR A 34 2.97 2.02 22.53
N PHE A 35 2.87 2.02 21.20
CA PHE A 35 1.59 1.98 20.51
C PHE A 35 0.93 0.60 20.63
N LYS A 36 -0.25 0.56 21.27
CA LYS A 36 -0.99 -0.69 21.56
C LYS A 36 -2.20 -0.93 20.67
N CYS A 37 -2.60 0.05 19.86
CA CYS A 37 -3.75 -0.09 18.98
C CYS A 37 -3.40 -0.99 17.79
N MET A 38 -4.37 -1.82 17.39
CA MET A 38 -4.25 -2.73 16.26
C MET A 38 -5.49 -2.59 15.39
N ALA A 39 -5.33 -2.28 14.11
CA ALA A 39 -6.43 -2.23 13.16
C ALA A 39 -7.09 -3.60 13.05
N THR A 40 -8.43 -3.60 13.06
CA THR A 40 -9.20 -4.82 12.80
C THR A 40 -9.18 -5.16 11.31
N THR A 41 -9.42 -6.43 10.98
CA THR A 41 -9.62 -6.86 9.60
C THR A 41 -10.74 -6.03 8.95
N PRO A 42 -10.56 -5.51 7.72
CA PRO A 42 -11.44 -4.49 7.14
C PRO A 42 -12.79 -5.05 6.62
N TYR A 43 -13.46 -5.95 7.34
CA TYR A 43 -14.77 -6.49 6.94
C TYR A 43 -15.86 -5.42 6.87
N LYS A 44 -15.91 -4.51 7.84
CA LYS A 44 -16.87 -3.40 7.81
C LYS A 44 -16.60 -2.46 6.63
N LEU A 45 -15.33 -2.12 6.39
CA LEU A 45 -14.92 -1.33 5.23
C LEU A 45 -15.27 -2.05 3.92
N LEU A 46 -15.05 -3.36 3.83
CA LEU A 46 -15.41 -4.17 2.67
C LEU A 46 -16.90 -4.13 2.36
N ILE A 47 -17.76 -4.34 3.37
CA ILE A 47 -19.23 -4.28 3.21
C ILE A 47 -19.65 -2.90 2.70
N GLU A 48 -19.09 -1.85 3.29
CA GLU A 48 -19.39 -0.47 2.94
C GLU A 48 -18.89 -0.09 1.53
N CYS A 49 -17.67 -0.50 1.17
CA CYS A 49 -17.13 -0.33 -0.18
C CYS A 49 -17.90 -1.13 -1.23
N LEU A 50 -18.39 -2.33 -0.88
CA LEU A 50 -19.24 -3.13 -1.77
C LEU A 50 -20.58 -2.43 -2.00
N ARG A 51 -21.23 -1.93 -0.93
CA ARG A 51 -22.51 -1.20 -1.01
C ARG A 51 -22.40 0.02 -1.92
N ASP A 52 -21.29 0.75 -1.80
CA ASP A 52 -21.08 2.00 -2.53
C ASP A 52 -20.36 1.77 -3.88
N ARG A 53 -20.18 0.50 -4.29
CA ARG A 53 -19.53 0.08 -5.55
C ARG A 53 -18.09 0.58 -5.72
N ILE A 54 -17.41 0.88 -4.61
CA ILE A 54 -15.97 1.23 -4.57
C ILE A 54 -15.12 -0.03 -4.78
N TRP A 55 -15.53 -1.13 -4.16
CA TRP A 55 -14.91 -2.44 -4.37
C TRP A 55 -15.83 -3.31 -5.22
N ILE A 56 -15.26 -3.90 -6.27
CA ILE A 56 -15.96 -4.80 -7.18
C ILE A 56 -15.26 -6.16 -7.17
N PRO A 57 -15.97 -7.26 -6.89
CA PRO A 57 -15.39 -8.61 -6.94
C PRO A 57 -14.69 -8.86 -8.28
N ARG A 58 -13.49 -9.48 -8.26
CA ARG A 58 -12.65 -9.76 -9.44
C ARG A 58 -12.07 -8.54 -10.16
N LYS A 59 -12.26 -7.34 -9.63
CA LYS A 59 -11.67 -6.10 -10.16
C LYS A 59 -10.89 -5.31 -9.11
N GLY A 60 -11.26 -5.46 -7.84
CA GLY A 60 -10.64 -4.72 -6.74
C GLY A 60 -11.26 -3.35 -6.53
N ALA A 61 -10.46 -2.43 -5.99
CA ALA A 61 -10.89 -1.06 -5.66
C ALA A 61 -9.79 -0.05 -5.95
N ASN A 62 -10.18 1.17 -6.31
CA ASN A 62 -9.26 2.30 -6.40
C ASN A 62 -8.86 2.77 -4.99
N VAL A 63 -7.56 2.98 -4.76
CA VAL A 63 -7.01 3.38 -3.45
C VAL A 63 -7.57 4.72 -2.96
N GLY A 64 -7.62 5.75 -3.81
CA GLY A 64 -8.20 7.05 -3.44
C GLY A 64 -9.66 6.95 -3.01
N ALA A 65 -10.48 6.15 -3.71
CA ALA A 65 -11.87 5.91 -3.32
C ALA A 65 -11.99 5.17 -1.98
N VAL A 66 -11.10 4.21 -1.70
CA VAL A 66 -11.04 3.52 -0.41
C VAL A 66 -10.63 4.47 0.71
N LEU A 67 -9.63 5.32 0.51
CA LEU A 67 -9.20 6.32 1.49
C LEU A 67 -10.31 7.34 1.79
N ALA A 68 -11.01 7.82 0.76
CA ALA A 68 -12.19 8.67 0.93
C ALA A 68 -13.28 7.97 1.77
N LYS A 69 -13.49 6.67 1.55
CA LYS A 69 -14.44 5.88 2.32
C LYS A 69 -14.03 5.70 3.79
N ILE A 70 -12.74 5.42 4.04
CA ILE A 70 -12.19 5.34 5.40
C ILE A 70 -12.40 6.68 6.13
N GLN A 71 -12.09 7.79 5.47
CA GLN A 71 -12.29 9.13 6.02
C GLN A 71 -13.79 9.40 6.32
N GLN A 72 -14.70 9.04 5.41
CA GLN A 72 -16.15 9.13 5.64
C GLN A 72 -16.62 8.30 6.85
N MET A 73 -15.99 7.15 7.09
CA MET A 73 -16.30 6.26 8.22
C MET A 73 -15.67 6.72 9.54
N GLY A 74 -14.92 7.84 9.56
CA GLY A 74 -14.22 8.36 10.73
C GLY A 74 -12.91 7.63 11.05
N GLY A 75 -12.37 6.85 10.11
CA GLY A 75 -11.10 6.14 10.25
C GLY A 75 -11.22 4.62 10.27
N VAL A 76 -10.16 3.98 10.76
CA VAL A 76 -10.01 2.51 10.79
C VAL A 76 -10.38 1.97 12.16
N ALA A 77 -11.28 0.99 12.23
CA ALA A 77 -11.68 0.39 13.50
C ALA A 77 -10.53 -0.38 14.18
N ILE A 78 -10.47 -0.32 15.51
CA ILE A 78 -9.45 -0.97 16.33
C ILE A 78 -9.99 -2.31 16.88
N THR A 79 -9.10 -3.29 17.04
CA THR A 79 -9.42 -4.60 17.62
C THR A 79 -9.77 -4.45 19.11
N GLY A 80 -10.84 -5.10 19.54
CA GLY A 80 -11.22 -5.16 20.96
C GLY A 80 -12.01 -3.96 21.49
N ALA A 81 -12.41 -3.01 20.63
CA ALA A 81 -13.25 -1.89 21.03
C ALA A 81 -14.29 -1.53 19.96
N PRO A 82 -15.58 -1.41 20.30
CA PRO A 82 -16.67 -1.21 19.33
C PRO A 82 -16.74 0.21 18.73
N THR A 83 -16.02 1.18 19.32
CA THR A 83 -16.20 2.61 19.03
C THR A 83 -14.93 3.37 18.62
N PRO A 84 -13.72 3.11 19.17
CA PRO A 84 -12.57 3.90 18.79
C PRO A 84 -12.06 3.48 17.40
N THR A 85 -11.86 4.49 16.56
CA THR A 85 -11.19 4.39 15.28
C THR A 85 -9.81 5.05 15.37
N LEU A 86 -8.90 4.63 14.51
CA LEU A 86 -7.72 5.36 14.11
C LEU A 86 -8.15 6.36 13.03
N PRO A 87 -8.32 7.65 13.36
CA PRO A 87 -8.85 8.64 12.43
C PRO A 87 -7.94 8.82 11.21
N LEU A 88 -8.53 9.18 10.08
CA LEU A 88 -7.83 9.64 8.89
C LEU A 88 -8.30 11.05 8.60
N HIS A 89 -7.44 12.06 8.76
CA HIS A 89 -7.79 13.46 8.57
C HIS A 89 -7.76 13.86 7.10
N SER A 90 -6.70 13.50 6.39
CA SER A 90 -6.55 13.79 4.96
C SER A 90 -5.57 12.83 4.28
N TRP A 91 -5.56 12.85 2.96
CA TRP A 91 -4.62 12.12 2.13
C TRP A 91 -4.31 12.91 0.86
N LYS A 92 -3.15 12.65 0.24
CA LYS A 92 -2.74 13.23 -1.05
C LYS A 92 -2.23 12.13 -1.96
N GLU A 93 -2.73 12.12 -3.19
CA GLU A 93 -2.23 11.31 -4.30
C GLU A 93 -1.04 12.02 -4.96
N HIS A 94 0.00 11.25 -5.30
CA HIS A 94 1.18 11.72 -6.02
C HIS A 94 1.46 10.76 -7.19
N ARG A 95 1.52 11.32 -8.40
CA ARG A 95 1.80 10.60 -9.66
C ARG A 95 3.05 11.15 -10.34
N TRP A 96 3.62 10.37 -11.26
CA TRP A 96 4.80 10.78 -12.03
C TRP A 96 4.54 11.96 -12.95
N ASP A 97 3.33 12.08 -13.49
CA ASP A 97 2.94 13.11 -14.45
C ASP A 97 2.24 14.32 -13.81
N ASP A 98 2.30 14.46 -12.48
CA ASP A 98 1.68 15.60 -11.78
C ASP A 98 2.31 16.93 -12.20
N SER A 99 1.45 17.90 -12.52
CA SER A 99 1.86 19.25 -12.93
C SER A 99 2.66 20.03 -11.88
N ASP A 100 2.67 19.58 -10.62
CA ASP A 100 3.44 20.17 -9.51
C ASP A 100 4.87 19.60 -9.39
N GLY A 101 5.38 18.97 -10.46
CA GLY A 101 6.74 18.45 -10.56
C GLY A 101 6.85 16.92 -10.50
N GLY A 102 5.72 16.20 -10.45
CA GLY A 102 5.68 14.74 -10.52
C GLY A 102 6.36 14.01 -9.36
N LEU A 103 6.19 12.69 -9.29
CA LEU A 103 7.07 11.82 -8.53
C LEU A 103 8.48 11.81 -9.16
N SER A 104 9.48 11.72 -8.28
CA SER A 104 10.86 11.36 -8.60
C SER A 104 11.36 10.45 -7.47
N PRO A 105 12.48 9.72 -7.64
CA PRO A 105 13.10 9.00 -6.54
C PRO A 105 13.31 9.87 -5.29
N GLU A 106 13.88 11.07 -5.46
CA GLU A 106 14.16 12.00 -4.36
C GLU A 106 12.86 12.51 -3.71
N ARG A 107 11.83 12.77 -4.51
CA ARG A 107 10.53 13.17 -3.97
C ARG A 107 9.86 12.02 -3.22
N ALA A 108 9.92 10.79 -3.73
CA ALA A 108 9.39 9.62 -3.03
C ALA A 108 10.10 9.39 -1.68
N ALA A 109 11.42 9.55 -1.64
CA ALA A 109 12.21 9.52 -0.41
C ALA A 109 11.74 10.63 0.56
N ALA A 110 11.62 11.87 0.08
CA ALA A 110 11.15 12.99 0.89
C ALA A 110 9.72 12.77 1.44
N LEU A 111 8.83 12.15 0.67
CA LEU A 111 7.47 11.79 1.13
C LEU A 111 7.52 10.75 2.25
N LEU A 112 8.34 9.71 2.10
CA LEU A 112 8.52 8.68 3.15
C LEU A 112 9.16 9.27 4.42
N ASP A 113 10.13 10.18 4.29
CA ASP A 113 10.79 10.82 5.44
C ASP A 113 9.83 11.76 6.20
N SER A 114 9.01 12.52 5.48
CA SER A 114 8.14 13.54 6.07
C SER A 114 6.78 13.03 6.54
N HIS A 115 6.20 12.06 5.83
CA HIS A 115 4.87 11.51 6.13
C HIS A 115 4.92 10.10 6.72
N GLY A 116 6.08 9.43 6.68
CA GLY A 116 6.19 8.05 7.09
C GLY A 116 5.59 7.07 6.08
N PRO A 117 5.00 5.95 6.53
CA PRO A 117 4.41 4.96 5.65
C PRO A 117 3.36 5.52 4.69
N CYS A 118 3.42 5.08 3.44
CA CYS A 118 2.53 5.50 2.35
C CYS A 118 1.85 4.29 1.71
N VAL A 119 0.70 4.49 1.06
CA VAL A 119 0.11 3.44 0.20
C VAL A 119 0.73 3.57 -1.20
N GLY A 120 1.36 2.50 -1.68
CA GLY A 120 1.86 2.40 -3.05
C GLY A 120 0.94 1.56 -3.92
N VAL A 121 0.79 1.96 -5.18
CA VAL A 121 0.12 1.18 -6.22
C VAL A 121 1.16 0.79 -7.27
N LEU A 122 1.16 -0.46 -7.71
CA LEU A 122 2.04 -0.96 -8.76
C LEU A 122 1.32 -2.00 -9.63
N TRP A 123 1.86 -2.23 -10.83
CA TRP A 123 1.45 -3.34 -11.68
C TRP A 123 2.29 -4.59 -11.37
N VAL A 124 1.62 -5.70 -11.04
CA VAL A 124 2.25 -6.98 -10.70
C VAL A 124 1.97 -8.04 -11.75
N CYS A 125 2.82 -9.06 -11.79
CA CYS A 125 2.62 -10.32 -12.50
C CYS A 125 3.05 -11.51 -11.62
N PRO A 126 2.83 -12.78 -12.02
CA PRO A 126 3.08 -13.94 -11.16
C PRO A 126 4.45 -14.03 -10.50
N TRP A 127 5.53 -13.54 -11.13
CA TRP A 127 6.85 -13.60 -10.51
C TRP A 127 6.99 -12.65 -9.31
N TYR A 128 6.14 -11.64 -9.17
CA TYR A 128 6.18 -10.70 -8.05
C TYR A 128 6.14 -11.44 -6.70
N PHE A 129 5.41 -12.54 -6.66
CA PHE A 129 5.25 -13.36 -5.47
C PHE A 129 6.51 -14.13 -5.06
N GLU A 130 7.47 -14.32 -5.97
CA GLU A 130 8.74 -14.99 -5.74
C GLU A 130 9.79 -14.09 -5.04
N PHE A 131 9.55 -12.78 -5.01
CA PHE A 131 10.43 -11.84 -4.31
C PHE A 131 10.11 -11.86 -2.80
N ASP A 132 11.13 -12.01 -1.97
CA ASP A 132 11.05 -11.91 -0.51
C ASP A 132 12.34 -11.34 0.07
N ALA A 133 12.29 -10.10 0.54
CA ALA A 133 13.44 -9.41 1.13
C ALA A 133 13.91 -10.05 2.45
N GLY A 134 13.06 -10.85 3.11
CA GLY A 134 13.46 -11.63 4.28
C GLY A 134 14.30 -12.86 3.94
N ILE A 135 14.26 -13.33 2.69
CA ILE A 135 15.07 -14.46 2.19
C ILE A 135 16.31 -13.94 1.47
N ASP A 136 16.12 -13.00 0.54
CA ASP A 136 17.20 -12.37 -0.21
C ASP A 136 16.98 -10.85 -0.33
N ASP A 137 17.67 -10.10 0.53
CA ASP A 137 17.59 -8.65 0.61
C ASP A 137 18.18 -7.94 -0.63
N VAL A 138 18.83 -8.66 -1.55
CA VAL A 138 19.41 -8.09 -2.77
C VAL A 138 18.38 -8.08 -3.91
N LEU A 139 17.40 -8.98 -3.89
CA LEU A 139 16.39 -9.07 -4.96
C LEU A 139 15.48 -7.84 -4.97
N VAL A 140 15.33 -7.25 -6.16
CA VAL A 140 14.49 -6.08 -6.41
C VAL A 140 13.51 -6.40 -7.52
N TYR A 141 12.22 -6.22 -7.25
CA TYR A 141 11.19 -6.30 -8.26
C TYR A 141 11.24 -5.07 -9.17
N ARG A 142 11.36 -5.31 -10.48
CA ARG A 142 11.50 -4.28 -11.53
C ARG A 142 10.34 -4.28 -12.53
N GLY A 143 9.16 -4.67 -12.06
CA GLY A 143 7.96 -4.67 -12.90
C GLY A 143 7.94 -5.77 -13.96
N CYS A 144 6.89 -5.75 -14.76
CA CYS A 144 6.79 -6.46 -16.04
C CYS A 144 6.55 -5.48 -17.19
N GLY A 145 7.17 -4.30 -17.08
CA GLY A 145 7.06 -3.18 -18.01
C GLY A 145 6.06 -2.11 -17.57
N ARG A 146 6.34 -0.87 -17.97
CA ARG A 146 5.68 0.35 -17.47
C ARG A 146 4.68 0.93 -18.45
N SER A 147 4.79 0.58 -19.73
CA SER A 147 3.88 1.08 -20.74
C SER A 147 2.55 0.32 -20.70
N GLU A 148 1.48 0.96 -21.17
CA GLU A 148 0.19 0.30 -21.37
C GLU A 148 0.28 -0.91 -22.33
N VAL A 149 1.28 -0.90 -23.23
CA VAL A 149 1.57 -2.03 -24.11
C VAL A 149 2.15 -3.18 -23.30
N ASP A 150 3.18 -2.94 -22.49
CA ASP A 150 3.81 -4.00 -21.67
C ASP A 150 2.80 -4.60 -20.68
N ARG A 151 1.96 -3.76 -20.07
CA ARG A 151 0.88 -4.21 -19.18
C ARG A 151 -0.09 -5.13 -19.90
N ARG A 152 -0.49 -4.77 -21.13
CA ARG A 152 -1.36 -5.62 -21.96
C ARG A 152 -0.66 -6.93 -22.33
N GLU A 153 0.60 -6.88 -22.74
CA GLU A 153 1.37 -8.08 -23.07
C GLU A 153 1.51 -9.01 -21.85
N SER A 154 1.80 -8.46 -20.67
CA SER A 154 1.83 -9.25 -19.42
C SER A 154 0.48 -9.87 -19.09
N TRP A 155 -0.61 -9.12 -19.28
CA TRP A 155 -1.96 -9.60 -19.08
C TRP A 155 -2.31 -10.77 -20.00
N ASP A 156 -1.95 -10.66 -21.28
CA ASP A 156 -2.17 -11.68 -22.30
C ASP A 156 -1.30 -12.93 -22.05
N LEU A 157 -0.03 -12.73 -21.67
CA LEU A 157 0.92 -13.82 -21.41
C LEU A 157 0.47 -14.71 -20.24
N TYR A 158 0.06 -14.11 -19.14
CA TYR A 158 -0.33 -14.84 -17.92
C TYR A 158 -1.83 -15.07 -17.80
N ARG A 159 -2.60 -14.72 -18.84
CA ARG A 159 -4.07 -14.90 -18.90
C ARG A 159 -4.77 -14.39 -17.64
N SER A 160 -4.38 -13.20 -17.16
CA SER A 160 -4.88 -12.55 -15.94
C SER A 160 -4.61 -13.25 -14.60
N GLU A 161 -3.98 -14.42 -14.56
CA GLU A 161 -3.64 -15.06 -13.29
C GLU A 161 -2.48 -14.31 -12.64
N GLY A 162 -2.73 -13.70 -11.48
CA GLY A 162 -1.70 -12.98 -10.72
C GLY A 162 -1.15 -11.72 -11.41
N VAL A 163 -1.83 -11.21 -12.45
CA VAL A 163 -1.48 -9.94 -13.12
C VAL A 163 -2.49 -8.87 -12.79
N GLY A 164 -2.01 -7.66 -12.49
CA GLY A 164 -2.87 -6.49 -12.39
C GLY A 164 -2.34 -5.42 -11.44
N SER A 165 -3.16 -4.40 -11.21
CA SER A 165 -2.87 -3.38 -10.21
C SER A 165 -2.96 -3.97 -8.80
N HIS A 166 -1.95 -3.68 -7.99
CA HIS A 166 -1.83 -4.16 -6.62
C HIS A 166 -1.46 -3.01 -5.68
N ALA A 167 -2.02 -3.02 -4.47
CA ALA A 167 -1.76 -2.01 -3.46
C ALA A 167 -0.95 -2.60 -2.30
N VAL A 168 0.07 -1.85 -1.88
CA VAL A 168 1.04 -2.22 -0.84
C VAL A 168 1.29 -1.04 0.10
N VAL A 169 1.98 -1.29 1.21
CA VAL A 169 2.42 -0.23 2.14
C VAL A 169 3.91 -0.01 1.95
N CYS A 170 4.31 1.16 1.47
CA CYS A 170 5.69 1.60 1.37
C CYS A 170 6.12 2.17 2.72
N PHE A 171 7.23 1.71 3.30
CA PHE A 171 7.61 2.15 4.66
C PHE A 171 9.11 2.38 4.89
N ALA A 172 9.98 1.98 3.96
CA ALA A 172 11.39 2.30 3.99
C ALA A 172 11.94 2.40 2.55
N TYR A 173 13.15 2.93 2.39
CA TYR A 173 13.81 3.00 1.10
C TYR A 173 15.33 2.87 1.23
N ARG A 174 15.99 2.62 0.11
CA ARG A 174 17.45 2.68 -0.03
C ARG A 174 17.83 3.17 -1.42
N PHE A 175 19.00 3.79 -1.53
CA PHE A 175 19.65 4.09 -2.80
C PHE A 175 20.75 3.07 -3.07
N CYS A 176 20.71 2.41 -4.22
CA CYS A 176 21.71 1.43 -4.65
C CYS A 176 22.10 1.72 -6.10
N GLY A 177 23.35 2.10 -6.35
CA GLY A 177 23.85 2.33 -7.71
C GLY A 177 23.10 3.43 -8.47
N GLY A 178 22.62 4.47 -7.78
CA GLY A 178 21.83 5.56 -8.37
C GLY A 178 20.35 5.24 -8.58
N GLN A 179 19.91 4.02 -8.27
CA GLN A 179 18.50 3.62 -8.28
C GLN A 179 17.93 3.69 -6.86
N MET A 180 16.67 4.09 -6.73
CA MET A 180 15.97 4.02 -5.45
C MET A 180 15.09 2.77 -5.41
N HIS A 181 15.22 2.03 -4.32
CA HIS A 181 14.36 0.88 -4.02
C HIS A 181 13.51 1.20 -2.79
N VAL A 182 12.21 0.94 -2.87
CA VAL A 182 11.26 1.09 -1.78
C VAL A 182 10.98 -0.27 -1.17
N LEU A 183 11.11 -0.39 0.14
CA LEU A 183 10.67 -1.57 0.88
C LEU A 183 9.17 -1.47 1.09
N VAL A 184 8.46 -2.46 0.56
CA VAL A 184 7.01 -2.54 0.68
C VAL A 184 6.61 -3.72 1.54
N ARG A 185 5.55 -3.53 2.31
CA ARG A 185 4.85 -4.59 3.04
C ARG A 185 3.61 -4.98 2.26
N ASP A 186 3.51 -6.28 2.00
CA ASP A 186 2.41 -6.87 1.25
C ASP A 186 1.37 -7.54 2.17
N ASN A 187 0.20 -7.83 1.60
CA ASN A 187 -1.01 -8.31 2.26
C ASN A 187 -1.36 -9.76 1.90
N HIS A 188 -0.43 -10.52 1.31
CA HIS A 188 -0.65 -11.92 0.90
C HIS A 188 -0.44 -12.96 2.01
N SER A 189 0.24 -12.61 3.11
CA SER A 189 0.48 -13.53 4.23
C SER A 189 -0.06 -12.99 5.56
N ALA A 190 -0.48 -13.93 6.42
CA ALA A 190 -0.89 -13.65 7.79
C ALA A 190 0.29 -13.63 8.77
N VAL A 191 1.50 -14.00 8.32
CA VAL A 191 2.73 -13.93 9.12
C VAL A 191 2.94 -12.51 9.62
N ALA A 192 3.50 -12.37 10.83
CA ALA A 192 3.87 -11.09 11.41
C ALA A 192 4.70 -10.30 10.38
N ASN A 193 4.38 -9.01 10.21
CA ASN A 193 4.98 -8.13 9.21
C ASN A 193 4.71 -8.44 7.73
N GLY A 194 3.97 -9.50 7.38
CA GLY A 194 3.66 -9.84 5.98
C GLY A 194 4.92 -10.06 5.12
N PRO A 195 4.78 -10.45 3.86
CA PRO A 195 5.92 -10.52 2.95
C PRO A 195 6.45 -9.10 2.70
N GLN A 196 7.76 -8.94 2.70
CA GLN A 196 8.42 -7.68 2.40
C GLN A 196 9.18 -7.79 1.08
N ARG A 197 9.17 -6.74 0.27
CA ARG A 197 9.79 -6.75 -1.05
C ARG A 197 10.46 -5.42 -1.34
N TRP A 198 11.65 -5.45 -1.92
CA TRP A 198 12.24 -4.28 -2.55
C TRP A 198 11.63 -4.10 -3.93
N ILE A 199 11.09 -2.90 -4.17
CA ILE A 199 10.49 -2.49 -5.43
C ILE A 199 11.33 -1.36 -5.99
N ASP A 200 11.71 -1.42 -7.27
CA ASP A 200 12.26 -0.24 -7.94
C ASP A 200 11.19 0.85 -7.93
N VAL A 201 11.51 2.04 -7.40
CA VAL A 201 10.53 3.10 -7.15
C VAL A 201 9.75 3.45 -8.41
N GLU A 202 10.40 3.36 -9.58
CA GLU A 202 9.81 3.67 -10.87
C GLU A 202 8.70 2.69 -11.31
N GLU A 203 8.55 1.56 -10.62
CA GLU A 203 7.44 0.60 -10.82
C GLU A 203 6.19 0.95 -9.99
N LEU A 204 6.28 1.92 -9.09
CA LEU A 204 5.12 2.43 -8.37
C LEU A 204 4.36 3.41 -9.26
N ASP A 205 3.15 3.09 -9.65
CA ASP A 205 2.28 3.97 -10.44
C ASP A 205 1.90 5.23 -9.69
N THR A 206 1.71 5.10 -8.38
CA THR A 206 1.16 6.16 -7.53
C THR A 206 1.54 5.93 -6.08
N LEU A 207 1.79 7.02 -5.36
CA LEU A 207 1.95 7.04 -3.91
C LEU A 207 0.84 7.86 -3.27
N TYR A 208 0.33 7.39 -2.14
CA TYR A 208 -0.64 8.11 -1.31
C TYR A 208 -0.05 8.35 0.07
N THR A 209 0.17 9.62 0.41
CA THR A 209 0.58 10.05 1.76
C THR A 209 -0.66 10.30 2.61
N LEU A 210 -0.59 9.95 3.90
CA LEU A 210 -1.69 10.11 4.85
C LEU A 210 -1.38 11.16 5.92
N SER A 211 -2.42 11.75 6.48
CA SER A 211 -2.38 12.59 7.69
C SER A 211 -3.42 12.08 8.68
N VAL A 212 -2.99 11.81 9.91
CA VAL A 212 -3.74 11.09 10.95
C VAL A 212 -3.91 11.86 12.25
#